data_AF-A0A1U7IRK1-F1
#
_entry.id   AF-A0A1U7IRK1-F1
#
_cell.length_a   1.000
_cell.length_b   1.000
_cell.length_c   1.000
_cell.angle_alpha   90.00
_cell.angle_beta   90.00
_cell.angle_gamma   90.00
#
_symmetry.space_group_name_H-M   'P 1'
#
loop_
_entity.id
_entity.type
_entity.pdbx_description
1 polymer ?
#
loop_
_entity_poly.entity_id
_entity_poly.type
_entity_poly.pdbx_seq_one_letter_code
_entity_poly.pdbx_strand_id
1 'polypeptide(L)' 'MNTESLKLELIQWILSLKDPQTLNEIQQMKENFSEKAVVIQPRQFGCGKGIFSYVADDFDETPPGFEEYMLR' A
#
# COMPACT_ATOMS: atom_id res chain seq x y z
N MET A 1 20.88 -15.16 -14.78
CA MET A 1 20.48 -13.90 -15.45
C MET A 1 20.38 -12.83 -14.37
N ASN A 2 21.14 -11.73 -14.47
CA ASN A 2 21.09 -10.65 -13.48
C ASN A 2 19.82 -9.80 -13.70
N THR A 3 19.19 -9.30 -12.64
CA THR A 3 18.01 -8.44 -12.74
C THR A 3 18.31 -7.16 -13.51
N GLU A 4 19.52 -6.61 -13.39
CA GLU A 4 19.95 -5.44 -14.16
C GLU A 4 20.05 -5.75 -15.65
N SER A 5 20.60 -6.90 -16.02
CA SER A 5 20.69 -7.31 -17.43
C SER A 5 19.31 -7.48 -18.05
N LEU A 6 18.36 -8.04 -17.30
CA LEU A 6 16.98 -8.23 -17.77
C LEU A 6 16.24 -6.91 -17.96
N LYS A 7 16.47 -5.92 -17.09
CA LYS A 7 15.90 -4.57 -17.25
C LYS A 7 16.43 -3.88 -18.51
N LEU A 8 17.73 -3.95 -18.76
CA LEU A 8 18.34 -3.33 -19.94
C LEU A 8 17.81 -3.96 -21.23
N GLU A 9 17.70 -5.29 -21.27
CA GLU A 9 17.14 -6.02 -22.41
C GLU A 9 15.70 -5.58 -22.72
N LEU A 10 14.84 -5.48 -21.69
CA LEU A 10 13.46 -5.03 -21.85
C LEU A 10 13.38 -3.58 -22.36
N ILE A 11 14.22 -2.68 -21.85
CA ILE A 11 14.26 -1.29 -22.32
C ILE A 11 14.64 -1.25 -23.81
N GLN A 12 15.68 -1.99 -24.19
CA GLN A 12 16.14 -2.07 -25.58
C GLN A 12 15.03 -2.62 -26.50
N TRP A 13 14.33 -3.65 -26.05
CA TRP A 13 13.21 -4.24 -26.78
C TRP A 13 12.06 -3.24 -26.96
N ILE A 14 11.64 -2.55 -25.89
CA ILE A 14 10.55 -1.55 -25.94
C ILE A 14 10.87 -0.44 -26.95
N LEU A 15 12.12 0.05 -26.99
CA LEU A 15 12.55 1.07 -27.95
C LEU A 15 12.45 0.61 -29.42
N SER A 16 12.50 -0.70 -29.66
CA SER A 16 12.38 -1.28 -31.01
C SER A 16 10.94 -1.52 -31.47
N LEU A 17 9.96 -1.43 -30.56
CA LEU A 17 8.56 -1.64 -30.87
C LEU A 17 8.01 -0.50 -31.73
N LYS A 18 7.27 -0.87 -32.76
CA LYS A 18 6.59 0.07 -33.67
C LYS A 18 5.08 -0.09 -33.66
N ASP A 19 4.59 -1.20 -33.14
CA ASP A 19 3.17 -1.49 -33.07
C ASP A 19 2.52 -0.70 -31.92
N PRO A 20 1.57 0.22 -32.21
CA PRO A 20 0.93 1.02 -31.20
C PRO A 20 0.01 0.22 -30.26
N GLN A 21 -0.54 -0.92 -30.71
CA GLN A 21 -1.37 -1.76 -29.83
C GLN A 21 -0.54 -2.37 -28.71
N THR A 22 0.60 -2.97 -29.05
CA THR A 22 1.55 -3.53 -28.07
C THR A 22 2.05 -2.48 -27.08
N LEU A 23 2.34 -1.26 -27.55
CA LEU A 23 2.75 -0.16 -26.67
C LEU A 23 1.64 0.24 -25.68
N ASN A 24 0.38 0.24 -26.13
CA ASN A 24 -0.77 0.55 -25.29
C ASN A 24 -1.00 -0.52 -24.21
N GLU A 25 -0.84 -1.80 -24.56
CA GLU A 25 -0.91 -2.89 -23.58
C GLU A 25 0.19 -2.78 -22.51
N ILE A 26 1.42 -2.44 -22.90
CA ILE A 26 2.53 -2.20 -21.97
C ILE A 26 2.22 -1.01 -21.05
N GLN A 27 1.63 0.06 -21.59
CA GLN A 27 1.19 1.21 -20.81
C GLN A 27 0.14 0.83 -19.76
N GLN A 28 -0.90 0.09 -20.16
CA GLN A 28 -1.93 -0.40 -19.23
C GLN A 28 -1.33 -1.29 -18.14
N MET A 29 -0.37 -2.15 -18.51
CA MET A 29 0.33 -2.99 -17.54
C MET A 29 1.05 -2.13 -16.49
N LYS A 30 1.77 -1.08 -16.90
CA LYS A 30 2.43 -0.13 -16.00
C LYS A 30 1.45 0.57 -15.06
N GLU A 31 0.30 1.00 -15.56
CA GLU A 31 -0.75 1.68 -14.77
C GLU A 31 -1.32 0.73 -13.69
N ASN A 32 -1.67 -0.50 -14.07
CA ASN A 32 -2.17 -1.53 -13.16
C ASN A 32 -1.18 -1.90 -12.04
N PHE A 33 0.13 -1.81 -12.30
CA PHE A 33 1.15 -2.02 -11.26
C PHE A 33 1.37 -0.78 -10.39
N SER A 34 1.16 0.43 -10.93
CA SER A 34 1.27 1.69 -10.18
C SER A 34 0.13 1.87 -9.19
N GLU A 35 -1.09 1.44 -9.54
CA GLU A 35 -2.26 1.52 -8.65
C GLU A 35 -2.23 0.51 -7.49
N LYS A 36 -1.40 -0.53 -7.60
CA LYS A 36 -1.12 -1.47 -6.49
C LYS A 36 -0.12 -0.94 -5.48
N ALA A 37 0.41 0.27 -5.64
CA ALA A 37 1.05 0.98 -4.54
C ALA A 37 -0.01 1.11 -3.44
N VAL A 38 0.10 0.27 -2.41
CA VAL A 38 -0.85 0.11 -1.32
C VAL A 38 -1.29 1.49 -0.87
N VAL A 39 -2.48 1.90 -1.29
CA VAL A 39 -3.16 3.02 -0.66
C VAL A 39 -3.36 2.54 0.76
N ILE A 40 -2.50 2.99 1.68
CA ILE A 40 -2.71 2.83 3.12
C ILE A 40 -3.96 3.66 3.40
N GLN A 41 -5.13 3.07 3.16
CA GLN A 41 -6.37 3.69 3.53
C GLN A 41 -6.33 3.82 5.05
N PRO A 42 -6.55 5.03 5.60
CA PRO A 42 -6.63 5.19 7.04
C PRO A 42 -7.70 4.24 7.57
N ARG A 43 -7.37 3.52 8.65
CA ARG A 43 -8.30 2.58 9.29
C ARG A 43 -9.63 3.28 9.55
N GLN A 44 -10.71 2.70 9.07
CA GLN A 44 -12.05 3.24 9.30
C GLN A 44 -12.44 3.04 10.76
N PHE A 45 -13.07 4.05 11.36
CA PHE A 45 -13.59 3.96 12.71
C PHE A 45 -14.57 2.79 12.82
N GLY A 46 -14.39 1.92 13.81
CA GLY A 46 -15.20 0.71 13.97
C GLY A 46 -14.78 -0.50 13.13
N CYS A 47 -13.60 -0.49 12.50
CA CYS A 47 -13.08 -1.66 11.76
C CYS A 47 -12.92 -2.96 12.61
N GLY A 48 -12.96 -2.85 13.94
CA GLY A 48 -12.92 -3.97 14.87
C GLY A 48 -14.29 -4.35 15.45
N LYS A 49 -15.40 -3.73 15.00
CA LYS A 49 -16.73 -3.97 15.55
C LYS A 49 -17.13 -5.43 15.34
N GLY A 50 -17.34 -6.16 16.43
CA GLY A 50 -17.67 -7.59 16.42
C GLY A 50 -16.48 -8.56 16.33
N ILE A 51 -15.24 -8.05 16.25
CA ILE A 51 -14.02 -8.87 16.35
C ILE A 51 -13.61 -9.02 17.82
N PHE A 52 -13.71 -7.93 18.59
CA PHE A 52 -13.51 -7.94 20.03
C PHE A 52 -14.84 -8.20 20.72
N SER A 53 -14.94 -9.31 21.43
CA SER A 53 -16.13 -9.71 22.20
C SER A 53 -16.18 -9.08 23.59
N TYR A 54 -15.03 -8.62 24.08
CA TYR A 54 -14.90 -8.00 25.39
C TYR A 54 -13.82 -6.91 25.35
N VAL A 55 -14.14 -5.76 25.91
CA VAL A 55 -13.23 -4.65 26.20
C VAL A 55 -13.40 -4.39 27.69
N ALA A 56 -12.28 -4.29 28.43
CA ALA A 56 -12.34 -4.01 29.85
C ALA A 56 -12.86 -2.58 30.09
N ASP A 57 -13.56 -2.36 31.21
CA ASP A 57 -14.19 -1.08 31.51
C ASP A 57 -13.15 0.06 31.66
N ASP A 58 -11.91 -0.29 31.99
CA ASP A 58 -10.77 0.60 32.20
C ASP A 58 -9.89 0.79 30.94
N PHE A 59 -10.29 0.25 29.78
CA PHE A 59 -9.44 0.25 28.58
C PHE A 59 -9.03 1.67 28.11
N ASP A 60 -9.94 2.62 28.23
CA ASP A 60 -9.71 4.03 27.89
C ASP A 60 -9.22 4.86 29.11
N GLU A 61 -9.05 4.24 30.30
CA GLU A 61 -8.52 4.93 31.46
C GLU A 61 -7.03 5.27 31.29
N THR A 62 -6.61 6.39 31.89
CA THR A 62 -5.21 6.81 31.83
C THR A 62 -4.35 5.86 32.67
N PRO A 63 -3.31 5.23 32.08
CA PRO A 63 -2.43 4.37 32.86
C PRO A 63 -1.74 5.13 34.00
N PRO A 64 -1.51 4.48 35.15
CA PRO A 64 -0.81 5.11 36.27
C PRO A 64 0.57 5.65 35.85
N GLY A 65 0.87 6.90 36.17
CA GLY A 65 2.12 7.57 35.83
C GLY A 65 2.13 8.26 34.46
N PHE A 66 1.01 8.25 33.73
CA PHE A 66 0.85 8.96 32.45
C PHE A 66 -0.08 10.18 32.54
N GLU A 67 -0.50 10.57 33.75
CA GLU A 67 -1.48 11.63 34.00
C GLU A 67 -1.03 12.98 33.43
N GLU A 68 0.27 13.28 33.51
CA GLU A 68 0.86 14.54 33.02
C GLU A 68 0.82 14.68 31.50
N TYR A 69 0.69 13.57 30.76
CA TYR A 69 0.69 13.55 29.29
C TYR A 69 -0.72 13.59 28.67
N MET A 70 -1.76 13.37 29.48
CA MET A 70 -3.16 13.36 29.04
C MET A 70 -3.88 14.70 29.24
N LEU A 71 -3.21 15.68 29.84
CA LEU A 71 -3.73 17.05 30.02
C LEU A 71 -3.64 17.83 28.69
N ARG A 72 -4.79 18.02 28.03
CA ARG A 72 -5.03 19.11 27.07
C ARG A 72 -6.24 19.92 27.49
#